data_AF-A0A8J5V0G6-F1
#
_entry.id   AF-A0A8J5V0G6-F1
#
_cell.length_a   1.000
_cell.length_b   1.000
_cell.length_c   1.000
_cell.angle_alpha   90.00
_cell.angle_beta   90.00
_cell.angle_gamma   90.00
#
_symmetry.space_group_name_H-M   'P 1'
#
loop_
_entity.id
_entity.type
_entity.pdbx_description
1 polymer ?
#
loop_
_entity_poly.entity_id
_entity_poly.type
_entity_poly.pdbx_seq_one_letter_code
_entity_poly.pdbx_strand_id
1 'polypeptide(L)'
;MANIDGRQDGDLSEEFQSFIQVMSQKGIYPDAEFKAAVNGITGQSNVLEVTRVINKALAEVEMAIQSSKCEITGVKHWVFTSTTIDDDNDQVEVEPNHDQDTDQEGDCLLFTKGKLELLKMITSVILSRNDNNCISKNDCINLVSSIKTKLSRSSVDKFIKHMINESWLFYLDGNVYLGVRGIVELMSYLKSENPNLKNCQLCKQTVVFGQLCQKCDKKMHMYCLAKYFKISGKHQCPGCGHSLQVNNQFMARYSNDDDDLEDPSMQSSQSTQSSQQHRFSQSQEPTPTPRPSTSRRNRRRRIDD
;
A
#
# COMPACT_ATOMS: atom_id res chain seq x y z
N MET A 1 19.77 -2.61 -32.11
CA MET A 1 18.45 -2.25 -32.69
C MET A 1 17.91 -3.50 -33.37
N ALA A 2 17.11 -4.27 -32.65
CA ALA A 2 16.37 -5.38 -33.23
C ALA A 2 14.93 -4.89 -33.47
N ASN A 3 14.45 -5.20 -34.66
CA ASN A 3 13.25 -4.69 -35.30
C ASN A 3 12.00 -5.15 -34.53
N ILE A 4 11.22 -4.19 -34.01
CA ILE A 4 9.92 -4.41 -33.37
C ILE A 4 8.86 -3.96 -34.37
N ASP A 5 8.70 -4.70 -35.47
CA ASP A 5 7.54 -4.50 -36.34
C ASP A 5 7.36 -5.76 -37.20
N GLY A 6 6.36 -6.57 -36.86
CA GLY A 6 6.02 -7.77 -37.63
C GLY A 6 5.36 -8.93 -36.90
N ARG A 7 4.64 -8.73 -35.79
CA ARG A 7 3.73 -9.76 -35.24
C ARG A 7 2.36 -9.16 -34.95
N GLN A 8 1.34 -9.94 -35.32
CA GLN A 8 -0.09 -9.61 -35.30
C GLN A 8 -0.58 -9.14 -33.91
N ASP A 9 -1.60 -8.30 -33.96
CA ASP A 9 -2.31 -7.72 -32.82
C ASP A 9 -2.59 -8.70 -31.67
N GLY A 10 -2.21 -8.30 -30.46
CA GLY A 10 -2.85 -8.75 -29.21
C GLY A 10 -2.13 -9.83 -28.41
N ASP A 11 -1.27 -10.66 -29.00
CA ASP A 11 -0.74 -11.83 -28.27
C ASP A 11 0.59 -11.54 -27.56
N LEU A 12 0.60 -11.71 -26.25
CA LEU A 12 1.79 -11.57 -25.42
C LEU A 12 2.74 -12.73 -25.74
N SER A 13 4.04 -12.48 -25.93
CA SER A 13 4.97 -13.54 -26.32
C SER A 13 5.00 -14.69 -25.30
N GLU A 14 5.26 -15.92 -25.75
CA GLU A 14 5.29 -17.13 -24.89
C GLU A 14 6.23 -16.97 -23.68
N GLU A 15 7.32 -16.23 -23.86
CA GLU A 15 8.27 -15.91 -22.79
C GLU A 15 7.62 -15.07 -21.68
N PHE A 16 6.82 -14.07 -22.05
CA PHE A 16 6.10 -13.23 -21.09
C PHE A 16 4.95 -13.99 -20.42
N GLN A 17 4.26 -14.90 -21.13
CA GLN A 17 3.24 -15.76 -20.53
C GLN A 17 3.86 -16.71 -19.49
N SER A 18 4.99 -17.32 -19.82
CA SER A 18 5.77 -18.16 -18.90
C SER A 18 6.23 -17.37 -17.67
N PHE A 19 6.66 -16.11 -17.87
CA PHE A 19 7.03 -15.22 -16.79
C PHE A 19 5.85 -14.93 -15.85
N ILE A 20 4.66 -14.61 -16.39
CA ILE A 20 3.45 -14.39 -15.58
C ILE A 20 3.12 -15.65 -14.78
N GLN A 21 3.19 -16.84 -15.38
CA GLN A 21 2.92 -18.09 -14.66
C GLN A 21 3.87 -18.29 -13.47
N VAL A 22 5.16 -18.01 -13.64
CA VAL A 22 6.13 -18.05 -12.54
C VAL A 22 5.73 -17.05 -11.45
N MET A 23 5.45 -15.80 -11.84
CA MET A 23 5.09 -14.73 -10.90
C MET A 23 3.85 -15.05 -10.06
N SER A 24 2.83 -15.66 -10.67
CA SER A 24 1.58 -16.02 -10.00
C SER A 24 1.74 -17.12 -8.94
N GLN A 25 2.81 -17.93 -8.98
CA GLN A 25 3.00 -19.01 -8.01
C GLN A 25 3.44 -18.51 -6.63
N LYS A 26 4.35 -17.53 -6.57
CA LYS A 26 4.81 -16.95 -5.30
C LYS A 26 4.11 -15.64 -4.96
N GLY A 27 3.64 -14.89 -5.95
CA GLY A 27 3.01 -13.57 -5.77
C GLY A 27 3.97 -12.45 -5.37
N ILE A 28 5.15 -12.75 -4.81
CA ILE A 28 6.15 -11.76 -4.40
C ILE A 28 7.58 -12.25 -4.60
N TYR A 29 8.46 -11.35 -5.05
CA TYR A 29 9.87 -11.62 -5.32
C TYR A 29 10.77 -10.48 -4.82
N PRO A 30 11.88 -10.77 -4.12
CA PRO A 30 12.94 -9.79 -3.91
C PRO A 30 13.50 -9.25 -5.24
N ASP A 31 13.95 -8.00 -5.26
CA ASP A 31 14.39 -7.32 -6.50
C ASP A 31 15.47 -8.08 -7.27
N ALA A 32 16.43 -8.70 -6.59
CA ALA A 32 17.47 -9.51 -7.22
C ALA A 32 16.91 -10.76 -7.92
N GLU A 33 15.98 -11.48 -7.27
CA GLU A 33 15.32 -12.66 -7.85
C GLU A 33 14.43 -12.28 -9.02
N PHE A 34 13.70 -11.17 -8.92
CA PHE A 34 12.87 -10.65 -10.00
C PHE A 34 13.71 -10.27 -11.22
N LYS A 35 14.80 -9.52 -11.03
CA LYS A 35 15.78 -9.18 -12.08
C LYS A 35 16.34 -10.43 -12.75
N ALA A 36 16.70 -11.46 -11.96
CA ALA A 36 17.21 -12.72 -12.47
C ALA A 36 16.16 -13.48 -13.30
N ALA A 37 14.90 -13.52 -12.83
CA ALA A 37 13.80 -14.15 -13.55
C ALA A 37 13.49 -13.45 -14.87
N VAL A 38 13.46 -12.10 -14.87
CA VAL A 38 13.24 -11.31 -16.09
C VAL A 38 14.31 -11.62 -17.13
N ASN A 39 15.59 -11.56 -16.74
CA ASN A 39 16.70 -11.85 -17.65
C ASN A 39 16.68 -13.32 -18.12
N GLY A 40 16.48 -14.26 -17.21
CA GLY A 40 16.50 -15.70 -17.51
C GLY A 40 15.37 -16.16 -18.44
N ILE A 41 14.18 -15.54 -18.34
CA ILE A 41 13.00 -15.96 -19.13
C ILE A 41 12.84 -15.14 -20.40
N THR A 42 13.00 -13.81 -20.33
CA THR A 42 12.74 -12.92 -21.46
C THR A 42 14.01 -12.56 -22.26
N GLY A 43 15.19 -12.84 -21.71
CA GLY A 43 16.47 -12.39 -22.26
C GLY A 43 16.71 -10.87 -22.14
N GLN A 44 15.81 -10.14 -21.47
CA GLN A 44 15.88 -8.68 -21.33
C GLN A 44 16.51 -8.29 -19.99
N SER A 45 17.35 -7.25 -20.02
CA SER A 45 17.93 -6.65 -18.80
C SER A 45 17.15 -5.43 -18.30
N ASN A 46 16.32 -4.82 -19.15
CA ASN A 46 15.51 -3.66 -18.79
C ASN A 46 14.21 -4.09 -18.12
N VAL A 47 14.28 -4.26 -16.79
CA VAL A 47 13.15 -4.67 -15.97
C VAL A 47 11.96 -3.73 -16.08
N LEU A 48 12.19 -2.41 -16.15
CA LEU A 48 11.10 -1.43 -16.22
C LEU A 48 10.29 -1.57 -17.52
N GLU A 49 10.98 -1.78 -18.64
CA GLU A 49 10.31 -1.96 -19.93
C GLU A 49 9.54 -3.29 -19.98
N VAL A 50 10.14 -4.36 -19.47
CA VAL A 50 9.46 -5.66 -19.34
C VAL A 50 8.19 -5.53 -18.50
N THR A 51 8.28 -4.93 -17.31
CA THR A 51 7.11 -4.75 -16.45
C THR A 51 6.05 -3.86 -17.10
N ARG A 52 6.44 -2.83 -17.86
CA ARG A 52 5.49 -1.98 -18.59
C ARG A 52 4.71 -2.76 -19.63
N VAL A 53 5.39 -3.62 -20.40
CA VAL A 53 4.76 -4.48 -21.42
C VAL A 53 3.82 -5.49 -20.76
N ILE A 54 4.26 -6.16 -19.70
CA ILE A 54 3.45 -7.14 -18.97
C ILE A 54 2.24 -6.47 -18.32
N ASN A 55 2.39 -5.34 -17.66
CA ASN A 55 1.27 -4.64 -17.00
C ASN A 55 0.23 -4.14 -18.01
N LYS A 56 0.62 -3.84 -19.25
CA LYS A 56 -0.35 -3.52 -20.31
C LYS A 56 -1.25 -4.73 -20.60
N ALA A 57 -0.70 -5.94 -20.59
CA ALA A 57 -1.45 -7.17 -20.81
C ALA A 57 -2.28 -7.55 -19.58
N LEU A 58 -1.69 -7.45 -18.37
CA LEU A 58 -2.38 -7.77 -17.12
C LEU A 58 -3.55 -6.82 -16.80
N ALA A 59 -3.56 -5.62 -17.37
CA ALA A 59 -4.66 -4.67 -17.22
C ALA A 59 -6.01 -5.23 -17.71
N GLU A 60 -6.02 -6.13 -18.69
CA GLU A 60 -7.25 -6.76 -19.19
C GLU A 60 -7.89 -7.71 -18.18
N VAL A 61 -7.09 -8.27 -17.27
CA VAL A 61 -7.52 -9.17 -16.20
C VAL A 61 -7.44 -8.51 -14.83
N GLU A 62 -7.36 -7.18 -14.80
CA GLU A 62 -7.33 -6.38 -13.57
C GLU A 62 -6.18 -6.78 -12.63
N MET A 63 -5.04 -7.20 -13.17
CA MET A 63 -3.84 -7.53 -12.41
C MET A 63 -2.70 -6.54 -12.72
N ALA A 64 -1.72 -6.46 -11.82
CA ALA A 64 -0.51 -5.68 -12.04
C ALA A 64 0.69 -6.27 -11.29
N ILE A 65 1.87 -6.03 -11.84
CA ILE A 65 3.15 -6.19 -11.14
C ILE A 65 3.61 -4.81 -10.68
N GLN A 66 3.78 -4.64 -9.37
CA GLN A 66 4.20 -3.38 -8.77
C GLN A 66 5.42 -3.59 -7.87
N SER A 67 6.32 -2.61 -7.83
CA SER A 67 7.46 -2.65 -6.93
C SER A 67 7.21 -1.83 -5.67
N SER A 68 7.63 -2.33 -4.51
CA SER A 68 7.59 -1.62 -3.24
C SER A 68 8.78 -1.98 -2.36
N LYS A 69 9.23 -1.06 -1.50
CA LYS A 69 10.26 -1.34 -0.49
C LYS A 69 9.59 -1.80 0.79
N CYS A 70 10.06 -2.91 1.36
CA CYS A 70 9.62 -3.35 2.67
C CYS A 70 9.89 -2.25 3.70
N GLU A 71 8.86 -1.78 4.40
CA GLU A 71 8.99 -0.65 5.33
C GLU A 71 9.84 -0.99 6.56
N ILE A 72 10.09 -2.29 6.82
CA ILE A 72 10.91 -2.79 7.93
C ILE A 72 12.38 -3.02 7.54
N THR A 73 12.64 -3.49 6.32
CA THR A 73 14.00 -3.86 5.87
C THR A 73 14.58 -2.93 4.83
N GLY A 74 13.76 -2.16 4.11
CA GLY A 74 14.18 -1.27 3.02
C GLY A 74 14.41 -1.99 1.67
N VAL A 75 14.40 -3.33 1.68
CA VAL A 75 14.61 -4.16 0.48
C VAL A 75 13.44 -4.03 -0.48
N LYS A 76 13.76 -3.77 -1.75
CA LYS A 76 12.79 -3.69 -2.85
C LYS A 76 12.25 -5.09 -3.19
N HIS A 77 10.94 -5.17 -3.37
CA HIS A 77 10.21 -6.36 -3.78
C HIS A 77 9.31 -6.02 -4.95
N TRP A 78 9.00 -7.03 -5.76
CA TRP A 78 8.01 -6.97 -6.84
C TRP A 78 6.86 -7.89 -6.47
N VAL A 79 5.64 -7.34 -6.51
CA VAL A 79 4.42 -8.00 -6.06
C VAL A 79 3.45 -8.08 -7.23
N PHE A 80 2.91 -9.27 -7.46
CA PHE A 80 1.81 -9.54 -8.39
C PHE A 80 0.49 -9.37 -7.63
N THR A 81 -0.31 -8.38 -8.01
CA THR A 81 -1.46 -7.92 -7.22
C THR A 81 -2.68 -7.71 -8.10
N SER A 82 -3.87 -7.89 -7.52
CA SER A 82 -5.11 -7.42 -8.13
C SER A 82 -5.18 -5.90 -8.07
N THR A 83 -5.78 -5.32 -9.11
CA THR A 83 -6.12 -3.90 -9.20
C THR A 83 -7.60 -3.65 -8.88
N THR A 84 -8.37 -4.72 -8.69
CA THR A 84 -9.74 -4.62 -8.17
C THR A 84 -9.73 -4.03 -6.77
N ILE A 85 -10.75 -3.24 -6.49
CA ILE A 85 -11.06 -2.82 -5.13
C ILE A 85 -12.30 -3.60 -4.77
N ASP A 86 -12.13 -4.65 -3.97
CA ASP A 86 -13.26 -5.39 -3.44
C ASP A 86 -14.07 -4.42 -2.56
N ASP A 87 -15.34 -4.18 -2.93
CA ASP A 87 -16.25 -3.43 -2.06
C ASP A 87 -16.47 -4.25 -0.79
N ASP A 88 -16.52 -3.61 0.39
CA ASP A 88 -16.71 -4.26 1.69
C ASP A 88 -17.98 -5.14 1.78
N ASN A 89 -18.86 -5.06 0.77
CA ASN A 89 -20.10 -5.82 0.63
C ASN A 89 -19.97 -7.13 -0.17
N ASP A 90 -18.86 -7.36 -0.87
CA ASP A 90 -18.62 -8.65 -1.52
C ASP A 90 -18.28 -9.67 -0.43
N GLN A 91 -19.28 -10.45 -0.06
CA GLN A 91 -19.07 -11.61 0.76
C GLN A 91 -18.17 -12.54 -0.04
N VAL A 92 -16.90 -12.63 0.33
CA VAL A 92 -16.05 -13.76 -0.07
C VAL A 92 -16.87 -15.01 0.29
N GLU A 93 -17.37 -15.70 -0.72
CA GLU A 93 -18.13 -16.94 -0.58
C GLU A 93 -17.16 -18.02 -0.10
N VAL A 94 -16.78 -17.95 1.18
CA VAL A 94 -16.06 -19.02 1.84
C VAL A 94 -17.06 -20.14 2.01
N GLU A 95 -16.83 -21.27 1.34
CA GLU A 95 -17.73 -22.41 1.42
C GLU A 95 -18.01 -22.75 2.91
N PRO A 96 -19.29 -22.84 3.32
CA PRO A 96 -19.70 -22.80 4.73
C PRO A 96 -19.32 -24.05 5.56
N ASN A 97 -18.60 -25.03 4.99
CA ASN A 97 -18.59 -26.40 5.51
C ASN A 97 -17.22 -26.94 5.93
N HIS A 98 -16.34 -26.11 6.49
CA HIS A 98 -15.15 -26.63 7.18
C HIS A 98 -14.70 -25.79 8.39
N ASP A 99 -15.65 -25.22 9.13
CA ASP A 99 -15.38 -24.51 10.40
C ASP A 99 -15.06 -25.46 11.59
N GLN A 100 -14.69 -26.71 11.31
CA GLN A 100 -14.11 -27.58 12.33
C GLN A 100 -12.59 -27.41 12.29
N ASP A 101 -12.01 -27.01 13.42
CA ASP A 101 -10.58 -27.12 13.76
C ASP A 101 -10.17 -28.62 13.68
N THR A 102 -10.11 -29.18 12.47
CA THR A 102 -9.45 -30.45 12.24
C THR A 102 -7.99 -30.11 12.02
N ASP A 103 -7.14 -30.43 12.98
CA ASP A 103 -5.66 -30.40 12.87
C ASP A 103 -5.12 -31.35 11.77
N GLN A 104 -5.97 -31.82 10.86
CA GLN A 104 -5.60 -32.66 9.73
C GLN A 104 -4.79 -31.82 8.73
N GLU A 105 -3.58 -32.31 8.44
CA GLU A 105 -2.51 -31.72 7.63
C GLU A 105 -2.84 -31.61 6.13
N GLY A 106 -4.09 -31.31 5.77
CA GLY A 106 -4.52 -31.05 4.40
C GLY A 106 -4.60 -29.55 4.12
N ASP A 107 -3.69 -29.06 3.29
CA ASP A 107 -3.46 -27.69 2.78
C ASP A 107 -4.67 -26.83 2.34
N CYS A 108 -5.92 -27.29 2.42
CA CYS A 108 -6.99 -26.73 1.58
C CYS A 108 -7.72 -25.48 2.09
N LEU A 109 -7.49 -24.97 3.29
CA LEU A 109 -8.21 -23.77 3.77
C LEU A 109 -7.30 -22.78 4.51
N LEU A 110 -6.35 -22.22 3.77
CA LEU A 110 -5.48 -21.15 4.26
C LEU A 110 -6.28 -19.91 4.70
N PHE A 111 -7.44 -19.67 4.08
CA PHE A 111 -8.31 -18.52 4.35
C PHE A 111 -9.73 -18.94 4.72
N THR A 112 -9.88 -19.80 5.74
CA THR A 112 -11.20 -19.98 6.37
C THR A 112 -11.74 -18.64 6.88
N LYS A 113 -13.05 -18.54 7.06
CA LYS A 113 -13.71 -17.36 7.62
C LYS A 113 -13.07 -16.91 8.94
N GLY A 114 -12.74 -17.85 9.82
CA GLY A 114 -12.06 -17.54 11.09
C GLY A 114 -10.65 -16.99 10.92
N LYS A 115 -9.85 -17.55 9.98
CA LYS A 115 -8.49 -17.06 9.70
C LYS A 115 -8.49 -15.68 9.05
N LEU A 116 -9.46 -15.41 8.17
CA LEU A 116 -9.69 -14.09 7.60
C LEU A 116 -10.12 -13.07 8.65
N GLU A 117 -11.05 -13.43 9.54
CA GLU A 117 -11.46 -12.58 10.68
C GLU A 117 -10.25 -12.24 11.57
N LEU A 118 -9.41 -13.23 11.85
CA LEU A 118 -8.17 -13.04 12.59
C LEU A 118 -7.18 -12.11 11.87
N LEU A 119 -6.98 -12.26 10.57
CA LEU A 119 -6.07 -11.40 9.80
C LEU A 119 -6.56 -9.95 9.76
N LYS A 120 -7.86 -9.72 9.58
CA LYS A 120 -8.49 -8.39 9.68
C LYS A 120 -8.25 -7.78 11.06
N MET A 121 -8.44 -8.56 12.12
CA MET A 121 -8.20 -8.11 13.49
C MET A 121 -6.73 -7.77 13.76
N ILE A 122 -5.80 -8.62 13.34
CA ILE A 122 -4.35 -8.35 13.45
C ILE A 122 -4.01 -7.03 12.75
N THR A 123 -4.52 -6.85 11.54
CA THR A 123 -4.29 -5.63 10.74
C THR A 123 -4.84 -4.39 11.44
N SER A 124 -6.08 -4.44 11.93
CA SER A 124 -6.72 -3.34 12.67
C SER A 124 -5.93 -2.96 13.93
N VAL A 125 -5.48 -3.94 14.71
CA VAL A 125 -4.69 -3.69 15.93
C VAL A 125 -3.32 -3.10 15.59
N ILE A 126 -2.65 -3.61 14.55
CA ILE A 126 -1.39 -3.06 14.03
C ILE A 126 -1.56 -1.59 13.62
N LEU A 127 -2.64 -1.25 12.90
CA LEU A 127 -2.89 0.11 12.41
C LEU A 127 -3.31 1.09 13.52
N SER A 128 -3.95 0.61 14.59
CA SER A 128 -4.45 1.43 15.70
C SER A 128 -3.39 1.74 16.75
N ARG A 129 -2.23 1.07 16.69
CA ARG A 129 -1.16 1.18 17.68
C ARG A 129 -0.22 2.34 17.38
N ASN A 130 0.01 3.19 18.39
CA ASN A 130 0.91 4.34 18.28
C ASN A 130 2.40 3.97 18.44
N ASP A 131 2.69 2.77 18.92
CA ASP A 131 4.02 2.21 19.14
C ASP A 131 4.53 1.46 17.90
N ASN A 132 4.88 2.23 16.87
CA ASN A 132 5.47 1.73 15.62
C ASN A 132 4.58 0.73 14.85
N ASN A 133 3.26 0.80 15.00
CA ASN A 133 2.30 -0.03 14.26
C ASN A 133 2.69 -1.52 14.27
N CYS A 134 2.82 -2.11 15.45
CA CYS A 134 3.23 -3.51 15.61
C CYS A 134 2.54 -4.17 16.81
N ILE A 135 2.53 -5.50 16.86
CA ILE A 135 1.96 -6.26 17.96
C ILE A 135 2.92 -7.37 18.38
N SER A 136 3.05 -7.65 19.68
CA SER A 136 3.88 -8.76 20.13
C SER A 136 3.34 -10.09 19.59
N LYS A 137 4.21 -11.06 19.28
CA LYS A 137 3.77 -12.36 18.76
C LYS A 137 2.81 -13.09 19.71
N ASN A 138 2.98 -12.95 21.01
CA ASN A 138 2.10 -13.54 22.01
C ASN A 138 0.72 -12.86 22.02
N ASP A 139 0.68 -11.52 21.96
CA ASP A 139 -0.58 -10.79 21.89
C ASP A 139 -1.31 -11.08 20.58
N CYS A 140 -0.58 -11.21 19.48
CA CYS A 140 -1.11 -11.61 18.18
C CYS A 140 -1.83 -12.97 18.25
N ILE A 141 -1.25 -13.96 18.92
CA ILE A 141 -1.91 -15.26 19.15
C ILE A 141 -3.13 -15.10 20.08
N ASN A 142 -3.06 -14.22 21.09
CA ASN A 142 -4.16 -13.98 22.02
C ASN A 142 -5.41 -13.35 21.38
N LEU A 143 -5.27 -12.72 20.20
CA LEU A 143 -6.40 -12.16 19.44
C LEU A 143 -7.44 -13.22 19.06
N VAL A 144 -7.08 -14.51 19.08
CA VAL A 144 -8.03 -15.61 18.86
C VAL A 144 -9.21 -15.60 19.86
N SER A 145 -9.01 -15.08 21.06
CA SER A 145 -10.07 -14.96 22.06
C SER A 145 -11.12 -13.89 21.73
N SER A 146 -10.82 -13.02 20.75
CA SER A 146 -11.63 -11.87 20.38
C SER A 146 -12.43 -12.09 19.08
N ILE A 147 -12.11 -13.14 18.31
CA ILE A 147 -12.84 -13.49 17.07
C ILE A 147 -14.05 -14.39 17.38
N LYS A 148 -15.06 -14.36 16.51
CA LYS A 148 -16.29 -15.16 16.70
C LYS A 148 -16.06 -16.64 16.43
N THR A 149 -15.24 -16.96 15.45
CA THR A 149 -14.91 -18.35 15.09
C THR A 149 -13.91 -18.93 16.08
N LYS A 150 -14.18 -20.15 16.57
CA LYS A 150 -13.22 -20.86 17.44
C LYS A 150 -12.08 -21.38 16.58
N LEU A 151 -10.87 -20.92 16.88
CA LEU A 151 -9.62 -21.47 16.35
C LEU A 151 -8.73 -21.92 17.51
N SER A 152 -8.01 -23.02 17.32
CA SER A 152 -7.01 -23.47 18.28
C SER A 152 -5.79 -22.54 18.26
N ARG A 153 -5.12 -22.36 19.41
CA ARG A 153 -3.91 -21.52 19.49
C ARG A 153 -2.77 -22.06 18.63
N SER A 154 -2.68 -23.38 18.45
CA SER A 154 -1.73 -24.03 17.54
C SER A 154 -2.03 -23.72 16.08
N SER A 155 -3.31 -23.78 15.68
CA SER A 155 -3.77 -23.39 14.33
C SER A 155 -3.44 -21.93 14.03
N VAL A 156 -3.67 -21.04 15.00
CA VAL A 156 -3.32 -19.61 14.90
C VAL A 156 -1.82 -19.38 14.76
N ASP A 157 -0.99 -20.05 15.56
CA ASP A 157 0.46 -19.90 15.44
C ASP A 157 0.98 -20.38 14.08
N LYS A 158 0.49 -21.53 13.59
CA LYS A 158 0.78 -22.04 12.25
C LYS A 158 0.35 -21.05 11.16
N PHE A 159 -0.86 -20.49 11.27
CA PHE A 159 -1.37 -19.50 10.32
C PHE A 159 -0.51 -18.24 10.29
N ILE A 160 -0.16 -17.67 11.46
CA ILE A 160 0.71 -16.49 11.52
C ILE A 160 2.09 -16.79 10.92
N LYS A 161 2.68 -17.97 11.20
CA LYS A 161 3.96 -18.38 10.59
C LYS A 161 3.87 -18.46 9.07
N HIS A 162 2.79 -19.02 8.56
CA HIS A 162 2.53 -19.05 7.13
C HIS A 162 2.36 -17.64 6.53
N MET A 163 1.58 -16.76 7.17
CA MET A 163 1.45 -15.36 6.75
C MET A 163 2.79 -14.60 6.75
N ILE A 164 3.71 -14.94 7.67
CA ILE A 164 5.07 -14.39 7.66
C ILE A 164 5.89 -14.94 6.48
N ASN A 165 5.82 -16.25 6.22
CA ASN A 165 6.51 -16.89 5.10
C ASN A 165 6.08 -16.30 3.75
N GLU A 166 4.79 -16.07 3.60
CA GLU A 166 4.19 -15.49 2.39
C GLU A 166 4.28 -13.96 2.34
N SER A 167 5.00 -13.33 3.27
CA SER A 167 5.23 -11.87 3.34
C SER A 167 3.96 -11.01 3.52
N TRP A 168 2.84 -11.60 3.94
CA TRP A 168 1.64 -10.87 4.39
C TRP A 168 1.90 -10.16 5.72
N LEU A 169 2.63 -10.83 6.61
CA LEU A 169 3.11 -10.31 7.89
C LEU A 169 4.64 -10.32 7.90
N PHE A 170 5.23 -9.59 8.83
CA PHE A 170 6.68 -9.57 9.05
C PHE A 170 6.98 -9.76 10.54
N TYR A 171 7.98 -10.56 10.89
CA TYR A 171 8.39 -10.79 12.27
C TYR A 171 9.77 -10.21 12.54
N LEU A 172 9.88 -9.40 13.60
CA LEU A 172 11.14 -8.81 14.03
C LEU A 172 11.15 -8.58 15.53
N ASP A 173 12.20 -9.04 16.19
CA ASP A 173 12.48 -8.77 17.60
C ASP A 173 11.27 -9.05 18.53
N GLY A 174 10.58 -10.19 18.31
CA GLY A 174 9.41 -10.59 19.10
C GLY A 174 8.07 -9.98 18.65
N ASN A 175 8.10 -9.04 17.71
CA ASN A 175 6.92 -8.31 17.23
C ASN A 175 6.55 -8.70 15.80
N VAL A 176 5.27 -8.56 15.50
CA VAL A 176 4.64 -8.80 14.20
C VAL A 176 4.20 -7.45 13.63
N TYR A 177 4.52 -7.25 12.36
CA TYR A 177 4.23 -6.07 11.55
C TYR A 177 3.47 -6.50 10.30
N LEU A 178 2.88 -5.53 9.58
CA LEU A 178 2.38 -5.79 8.24
C LEU A 178 3.55 -6.02 7.28
N GLY A 179 3.49 -7.10 6.50
CA GLY A 179 4.52 -7.42 5.52
C GLY A 179 4.34 -6.63 4.23
N VAL A 180 5.38 -6.62 3.39
CA VAL A 180 5.38 -5.85 2.13
C VAL A 180 4.26 -6.30 1.18
N ARG A 181 3.93 -7.60 1.14
CA ARG A 181 2.82 -8.11 0.34
C ARG A 181 1.49 -7.59 0.86
N GLY A 182 1.28 -7.69 2.18
CA GLY A 182 0.07 -7.19 2.84
C GLY A 182 -0.12 -5.68 2.67
N ILE A 183 0.95 -4.89 2.67
CA ILE A 183 0.89 -3.44 2.40
C ILE A 183 0.46 -3.17 0.96
N VAL A 184 1.08 -3.85 -0.02
CA VAL A 184 0.81 -3.59 -1.44
C VAL A 184 -0.59 -4.05 -1.84
N GLU A 185 -0.94 -5.31 -1.55
CA GLU A 185 -2.20 -5.90 -1.99
C GLU A 185 -3.41 -5.33 -1.24
N LEU A 186 -3.26 -4.95 0.02
CA LEU A 186 -4.38 -4.45 0.84
C LEU A 186 -4.42 -2.93 0.93
N MET A 187 -3.61 -2.17 0.18
CA MET A 187 -3.48 -0.72 0.36
C MET A 187 -4.82 0.03 0.35
N SER A 188 -5.75 -0.36 -0.54
CA SER A 188 -7.09 0.22 -0.60
C SER A 188 -7.89 -0.04 0.68
N TYR A 189 -7.90 -1.30 1.16
CA TYR A 189 -8.51 -1.71 2.43
C TYR A 189 -7.87 -1.01 3.64
N LEU A 190 -6.54 -0.90 3.68
CA LEU A 190 -5.85 -0.22 4.79
C LEU A 190 -6.25 1.26 4.90
N LYS A 191 -6.50 1.92 3.76
CA LYS A 191 -6.96 3.31 3.70
C LYS A 191 -8.43 3.47 4.08
N SER A 192 -9.30 2.51 3.76
CA SER A 192 -10.70 2.53 4.19
C SER A 192 -10.79 2.35 5.71
N GLU A 193 -10.04 1.39 6.27
CA GLU A 193 -10.06 1.11 7.71
C GLU A 193 -9.33 2.14 8.57
N ASN A 194 -8.30 2.77 8.01
CA ASN A 194 -7.61 3.86 8.68
C ASN A 194 -7.42 5.06 7.74
N PRO A 195 -8.46 5.92 7.62
CA PRO A 195 -8.42 7.12 6.77
C PRO A 195 -7.33 8.12 7.18
N ASN A 196 -6.77 7.98 8.39
CA ASN A 196 -5.71 8.83 8.92
C ASN A 196 -4.30 8.35 8.57
N LEU A 197 -4.17 7.31 7.73
CA LEU A 197 -2.88 6.88 7.21
C LEU A 197 -2.14 8.04 6.54
N LYS A 198 -0.94 8.31 7.03
CA LYS A 198 -0.11 9.44 6.59
C LYS A 198 0.75 9.05 5.40
N ASN A 199 0.99 10.02 4.54
CA ASN A 199 2.00 9.91 3.50
C ASN A 199 3.38 10.32 4.02
N CYS A 200 4.41 9.67 3.50
CA CYS A 200 5.81 9.95 3.78
C CYS A 200 6.13 11.37 3.36
N GLN A 201 6.73 12.17 4.24
CA GLN A 201 7.14 13.52 3.90
C GLN A 201 8.16 13.57 2.75
N LEU A 202 8.91 12.49 2.54
CA LEU A 202 10.01 12.41 1.56
C LEU A 202 9.54 11.82 0.22
N CYS A 203 9.07 10.56 0.19
CA CYS A 203 8.65 9.91 -1.06
C CYS A 203 7.17 10.12 -1.44
N LYS A 204 6.36 10.74 -0.57
CA LYS A 204 4.91 10.99 -0.75
C LYS A 204 4.02 9.74 -0.84
N GLN A 205 4.57 8.54 -0.74
CA GLN A 205 3.81 7.29 -0.62
C GLN A 205 3.24 7.11 0.79
N THR A 206 2.15 6.36 0.92
CA THR A 206 1.55 6.01 2.22
C THR A 206 2.53 5.24 3.11
N VAL A 207 2.51 5.52 4.42
CA VAL A 207 3.43 4.93 5.41
C VAL A 207 2.65 4.17 6.47
N VAL A 208 2.78 2.85 6.48
CA VAL A 208 2.20 2.01 7.53
C VAL A 208 3.13 2.00 8.75
N PHE A 209 4.40 1.72 8.56
CA PHE A 209 5.48 1.72 9.54
C PHE A 209 6.51 2.82 9.23
N GLY A 210 6.83 3.63 10.24
CA GLY A 210 7.80 4.71 10.06
C GLY A 210 7.93 5.63 11.26
N GLN A 211 8.83 6.61 11.14
CA GLN A 211 9.05 7.62 12.16
C GLN A 211 8.02 8.74 12.06
N LEU A 212 7.27 8.97 13.15
CA LEU A 212 6.43 10.15 13.32
C LEU A 212 7.23 11.29 13.97
N CYS A 213 7.12 12.50 13.45
CA CYS A 213 7.67 13.68 14.10
C CYS A 213 6.71 14.18 15.20
N GLN A 214 7.16 14.19 16.45
CA GLN A 214 6.36 14.64 17.59
C GLN A 214 6.01 16.14 17.55
N LYS A 215 6.72 16.95 16.74
CA LYS A 215 6.48 18.40 16.65
C LYS A 215 5.48 18.80 15.56
N CYS A 216 5.54 18.18 14.39
CA CYS A 216 4.73 18.59 13.24
C CYS A 216 3.90 17.46 12.63
N ASP A 217 3.88 16.29 13.29
CA ASP A 217 2.99 15.16 12.96
C ASP A 217 3.14 14.61 11.53
N LYS A 218 4.29 14.90 10.89
CA LYS A 218 4.71 14.34 9.61
C LYS A 218 5.33 12.98 9.85
N LYS A 219 4.96 11.99 9.02
CA LYS A 219 5.47 10.63 9.06
C LYS A 219 6.48 10.42 7.93
N MET A 220 7.50 9.61 8.18
CA MET A 220 8.50 9.22 7.18
C MET A 220 8.75 7.72 7.28
N HIS A 221 8.86 7.04 6.14
CA HIS A 221 9.45 5.70 6.14
C HIS A 221 10.85 5.73 6.75
N MET A 222 11.22 4.66 7.46
CA MET A 222 12.54 4.57 8.09
C MET A 222 13.67 4.60 7.06
N TYR A 223 13.54 3.86 5.96
CA TYR A 223 14.54 3.88 4.87
C TYR A 223 14.67 5.25 4.20
N CYS A 224 13.56 5.98 4.02
CA CYS A 224 13.60 7.34 3.49
C CYS A 224 14.35 8.28 4.44
N LEU A 225 14.07 8.16 5.73
CA LEU A 225 14.70 8.99 6.76
C LEU A 225 16.20 8.70 6.88
N ALA A 226 16.60 7.43 6.80
CA ALA A 226 18.01 7.02 6.78
C ALA A 226 18.77 7.64 5.59
N LYS A 227 18.20 7.55 4.38
CA LYS A 227 18.77 8.19 3.19
C LYS A 227 18.88 9.72 3.38
N TYR A 228 17.85 10.35 3.95
CA TYR A 228 17.86 11.78 4.24
C TYR A 228 18.94 12.17 5.27
N PHE A 229 19.14 11.40 6.33
CA PHE A 229 20.21 11.66 7.32
C PHE A 229 21.61 11.49 6.71
N LYS A 230 21.81 10.47 5.88
CA LYS A 230 23.07 10.24 5.15
C LYS A 230 23.42 11.43 4.25
N ILE A 231 22.44 11.98 3.54
CA ILE A 231 22.65 13.11 2.61
C ILE A 231 22.78 14.45 3.35
N SER A 232 21.91 14.71 4.33
CA SER A 232 21.84 16.02 5.00
C SER A 232 22.86 16.19 6.14
N GLY A 233 23.38 15.08 6.68
CA GLY A 233 24.23 15.06 7.88
C GLY A 233 23.51 15.47 9.17
N LYS A 234 22.18 15.65 9.14
CA LYS A 234 21.40 16.17 10.28
C LYS A 234 20.27 15.22 10.64
N HIS A 235 20.18 14.86 11.93
CA HIS A 235 19.12 14.02 12.49
C HIS A 235 17.87 14.86 12.79
N GLN A 236 17.37 15.58 11.78
CA GLN A 236 16.26 16.53 11.91
C GLN A 236 15.08 16.15 11.02
N CYS A 237 13.88 16.53 11.44
CA CYS A 237 12.68 16.33 10.65
C CYS A 237 12.75 17.16 9.36
N PRO A 238 12.61 16.55 8.17
CA PRO A 238 12.57 17.30 6.89
C PRO A 238 11.37 18.23 6.79
N GLY A 239 10.38 18.07 7.67
CA GLY A 239 9.16 18.87 7.69
C GLY A 239 9.22 20.14 8.51
N CYS A 240 10.01 20.19 9.60
CA CYS A 240 10.04 21.31 10.54
C CYS A 240 11.41 21.60 11.17
N GLY A 241 12.46 20.85 10.82
CA GLY A 241 13.82 21.01 11.34
C GLY A 241 14.04 20.55 12.79
N HIS A 242 13.01 20.03 13.47
CA HIS A 242 13.15 19.54 14.85
C HIS A 242 13.99 18.27 14.91
N SER A 243 14.83 18.14 15.95
CA SER A 243 15.62 16.92 16.17
C SER A 243 14.70 15.71 16.28
N LEU A 244 15.02 14.63 15.57
CA LEU A 244 14.28 13.38 15.66
C LEU A 244 15.00 12.41 16.59
N GLN A 245 14.26 11.88 17.56
CA GLN A 245 14.70 10.74 18.38
C GLN A 245 14.31 9.47 17.64
N VAL A 246 15.25 8.90 16.90
CA VAL A 246 15.01 7.70 16.09
C VAL A 246 15.66 6.49 16.77
N ASN A 247 15.00 5.34 16.74
CA ASN A 247 15.58 4.10 17.26
C ASN A 247 16.80 3.69 16.41
N ASN A 248 18.00 3.76 17.00
CA ASN A 248 19.26 3.43 16.35
C ASN A 248 19.31 1.98 15.81
N GLN A 249 18.59 1.05 16.43
CA GLN A 249 18.56 -0.34 15.97
C GLN A 249 17.90 -0.48 14.59
N PHE A 250 16.85 0.31 14.32
CA PHE A 250 16.26 0.35 12.98
C PHE A 250 17.15 1.13 12.01
N MET A 251 17.71 2.26 12.42
CA MET A 251 18.57 3.08 11.56
C MET A 251 19.82 2.35 11.06
N ALA A 252 20.45 1.53 11.90
CA ALA A 252 21.61 0.74 11.52
C ALA A 252 21.33 -0.23 10.37
N ARG A 253 20.09 -0.73 10.25
CA ARG A 253 19.69 -1.68 9.18
C ARG A 253 19.69 -1.04 7.80
N TYR A 254 19.47 0.27 7.70
CA TYR A 254 19.40 1.01 6.43
C TYR A 254 20.70 1.71 6.04
N SER A 255 21.76 1.56 6.84
CA SER A 255 23.01 2.31 6.67
C SER A 255 23.93 1.69 5.59
N ASN A 256 23.63 0.46 5.13
CA ASN A 256 24.49 -0.33 4.25
C ASN A 256 24.04 -0.38 2.78
N ASP A 257 22.95 0.29 2.41
CA ASP A 257 22.48 0.32 1.02
C ASP A 257 23.20 1.46 0.26
N ASP A 258 24.26 1.10 -0.47
CA ASP A 258 24.99 1.99 -1.40
C ASP A 258 24.47 1.91 -2.85
N ASP A 259 23.42 1.14 -3.12
CA ASP A 259 22.82 1.01 -4.46
C ASP A 259 21.48 1.76 -4.57
N ASP A 260 21.23 2.36 -5.73
CA ASP A 260 20.05 3.14 -6.13
C ASP A 260 20.13 4.67 -5.85
N LEU A 261 21.17 5.29 -6.39
CA LEU A 261 20.98 6.57 -7.08
C LEU A 261 20.35 6.26 -8.46
N GLU A 262 19.04 6.50 -8.55
CA GLU A 262 18.18 6.67 -9.74
C GLU A 262 16.92 5.79 -9.72
N ASP A 263 15.79 6.38 -9.32
CA ASP A 263 14.48 6.01 -9.86
C ASP A 263 13.63 7.29 -9.99
N PRO A 264 13.44 7.83 -11.22
CA PRO A 264 12.61 9.01 -11.46
C PRO A 264 11.09 8.75 -11.42
N SER A 265 10.62 7.53 -11.14
CA SER A 265 9.23 7.12 -11.47
C SER A 265 8.13 7.46 -10.44
N MET A 266 8.27 8.52 -9.65
CA MET A 266 7.13 9.11 -8.91
C MET A 266 6.62 10.36 -9.62
N GLN A 267 5.98 10.18 -10.78
CA GLN A 267 5.10 11.20 -11.38
C GLN A 267 3.69 10.62 -11.61
N SER A 268 2.79 11.10 -10.76
CA SER A 268 1.37 11.37 -10.98
C SER A 268 0.51 10.32 -11.70
N SER A 269 -0.27 9.57 -10.92
CA SER A 269 -1.63 9.21 -11.31
C SER A 269 -2.51 10.46 -11.22
N GLN A 270 -2.63 11.18 -12.34
CA GLN A 270 -3.64 12.23 -12.49
C GLN A 270 -5.01 11.58 -12.74
N SER A 271 -5.95 12.02 -11.91
CA SER A 271 -7.40 12.12 -12.14
C SER A 271 -7.85 12.04 -13.60
N THR A 272 -8.67 11.04 -13.90
CA THR A 272 -9.57 11.02 -15.07
C THR A 272 -10.77 11.94 -14.79
N GLN A 273 -10.68 13.20 -15.24
CA GLN A 273 -11.87 14.03 -15.46
C GLN A 273 -12.37 13.82 -16.88
N SER A 274 -13.57 13.29 -17.02
CA SER A 274 -14.31 13.24 -18.29
C SER A 274 -14.73 14.65 -18.70
N SER A 275 -14.27 15.07 -19.87
CA SER A 275 -14.78 16.25 -20.57
C SER A 275 -15.97 15.84 -21.43
N GLN A 276 -17.16 16.34 -21.12
CA GLN A 276 -18.21 16.51 -22.12
C GLN A 276 -18.37 18.00 -22.42
N GLN A 277 -17.99 18.34 -23.64
CA GLN A 277 -18.22 19.64 -24.27
C GLN A 277 -19.72 19.82 -24.52
N HIS A 278 -20.27 20.97 -24.14
CA HIS A 278 -21.39 21.54 -24.87
C HIS A 278 -21.13 23.03 -25.10
N ARG A 279 -20.90 23.38 -26.37
CA ARG A 279 -20.96 24.72 -26.93
C ARG A 279 -22.36 25.30 -26.71
N PHE A 280 -22.45 26.59 -26.37
CA PHE A 280 -23.07 27.61 -27.23
C PHE A 280 -22.66 29.03 -26.77
N SER A 281 -22.65 29.94 -27.73
CA SER A 281 -21.80 31.12 -27.86
C SER A 281 -22.41 32.44 -27.35
N GLN A 282 -21.51 33.41 -27.03
CA GLN A 282 -21.60 34.88 -27.23
C GLN A 282 -22.65 35.65 -26.38
N SER A 283 -22.41 36.83 -25.77
CA SER A 283 -21.63 38.01 -26.17
C SER A 283 -21.38 38.99 -24.99
N GLN A 284 -20.20 39.61 -24.98
CA GLN A 284 -19.84 41.03 -24.72
C GLN A 284 -20.37 41.85 -23.50
N GLU A 285 -19.40 42.51 -22.84
CA GLU A 285 -19.36 43.52 -21.76
C GLU A 285 -20.16 44.84 -22.00
N PRO A 286 -20.12 45.92 -21.17
CA PRO A 286 -19.43 46.19 -19.89
C PRO A 286 -20.28 46.89 -18.79
N THR A 287 -19.65 47.10 -17.62
CA THR A 287 -20.10 47.93 -16.48
C THR A 287 -20.26 49.43 -16.84
N PRO A 288 -21.05 50.21 -16.07
CA PRO A 288 -20.44 51.11 -15.09
C PRO A 288 -21.24 51.33 -13.78
N THR A 289 -20.53 51.79 -12.75
CA THR A 289 -21.00 52.37 -11.47
C THR A 289 -21.45 53.85 -11.69
N PRO A 290 -21.79 54.74 -10.70
CA PRO A 290 -21.91 54.64 -9.21
C PRO A 290 -23.13 55.38 -8.55
N ARG A 291 -23.43 55.08 -7.25
CA ARG A 291 -23.95 55.89 -6.08
C ARG A 291 -25.00 57.05 -6.25
N PRO A 292 -25.58 57.68 -5.18
CA PRO A 292 -25.78 57.32 -3.76
C PRO A 292 -27.19 57.65 -3.15
N SER A 293 -27.39 57.22 -1.89
CA SER A 293 -28.12 57.90 -0.78
C SER A 293 -29.62 58.22 -0.83
N THR A 294 -30.35 57.77 0.20
CA THR A 294 -31.13 58.54 1.23
C THR A 294 -32.30 57.65 1.73
N SER A 295 -32.36 57.30 3.02
CA SER A 295 -32.92 58.05 4.15
C SER A 295 -34.39 57.70 4.47
N ARG A 296 -34.62 57.51 5.78
CA ARG A 296 -35.88 57.56 6.57
C ARG A 296 -36.53 56.20 6.90
N ARG A 297 -36.45 55.72 8.15
CA ARG A 297 -37.15 56.10 9.41
C ARG A 297 -38.67 55.81 9.37
N ASN A 298 -39.09 54.76 10.07
CA ASN A 298 -40.13 54.75 11.13
C ASN A 298 -40.35 53.28 11.57
N ARG A 299 -40.13 52.88 12.84
CA ARG A 299 -40.86 53.18 14.08
C ARG A 299 -42.28 52.58 14.08
N ARG A 300 -42.48 51.41 14.68
CA ARG A 300 -43.07 51.21 16.03
C ARG A 300 -43.42 49.74 16.27
N ARG A 301 -43.15 49.33 17.52
CA ARG A 301 -43.60 48.12 18.22
C ARG A 301 -45.10 48.19 18.56
N ARG A 302 -45.58 47.03 19.04
CA ARG A 302 -46.81 46.70 19.82
C ARG A 302 -47.83 45.94 18.95
N ILE A 303 -48.46 44.86 19.38
CA ILE A 303 -48.71 44.35 20.74
C ILE A 303 -49.31 42.92 20.62
N ASP A 304 -49.11 42.13 21.68
CA ASP A 304 -49.89 41.00 22.26
C ASP A 304 -50.33 39.82 21.34
N ASP A 305 -50.28 38.55 21.73
CA ASP A 305 -50.28 37.85 23.03
C ASP A 305 -49.17 36.77 23.12
#